data_AF-A0A101GLB5-F1
#
_entry.id   AF-A0A101GLB5-F1
#
_cell.length_a   1.000
_cell.length_b   1.000
_cell.length_c   1.000
_cell.angle_alpha   90.00
_cell.angle_beta   90.00
_cell.angle_gamma   90.00
#
_symmetry.space_group_name_H-M   'P 1'
#
loop_
_entity.id
_entity.type
_entity.pdbx_description
1 polymer ?
#
loop_
_entity_poly.entity_id
_entity_poly.type
_entity_poly.pdbx_seq_one_letter_code
_entity_poly.pdbx_strand_id
1 'polypeptide(L)'
;MPNDLSEFSDAEEFYRYITEHSSSIRIVDDIINVKDQEQFLRLARKIKPNKVSDMEALRMADRLFETDVTIPEAKKILVILALRSNIEAFRVIEKYKEVAPPKLQDFARFSFYISRTLVEGDLSDNPPSLISTGLGGKNNKLRMFIAIFPSFEGTFSENQARIIRMEWEETCKNYQIETEKLHFLFEYTSLRILVPLNIDLTDVIKEFINECNKYGNFIFEGFFATNVTLPTHREILTAIERVKNQHS
;
A
#
# COMPACT_ATOMS: atom_id res chain seq x y z
N MET A 1 -26.42 16.81 6.75
CA MET A 1 -25.96 15.47 6.33
C MET A 1 -24.45 15.52 6.37
N PRO A 2 -23.77 14.78 7.26
CA PRO A 2 -22.32 14.87 7.35
C PRO A 2 -21.73 14.15 6.15
N ASN A 3 -20.96 14.90 5.36
CA ASN A 3 -20.14 14.41 4.25
C ASN A 3 -18.87 13.85 4.90
N ASP A 4 -18.65 12.55 4.78
CA ASP A 4 -17.54 11.84 5.38
C ASP A 4 -16.19 12.32 4.84
N LEU A 5 -15.44 13.02 5.70
CA LEU A 5 -14.03 13.36 5.57
C LEU A 5 -13.14 12.17 6.00
N SER A 6 -13.59 10.93 5.80
CA SER A 6 -13.06 9.72 6.44
C SER A 6 -12.59 8.63 5.47
N GLU A 7 -12.22 8.95 4.23
CA GLU A 7 -11.52 7.95 3.37
C GLU A 7 -10.16 7.48 3.97
N PHE A 8 -9.72 8.06 5.10
CA PHE A 8 -8.54 7.64 5.86
C PHE A 8 -8.83 6.91 7.19
N SER A 9 -10.09 6.86 7.65
CA SER A 9 -10.45 6.22 8.94
C SER A 9 -10.55 4.69 8.81
N ASP A 10 -11.21 4.21 7.75
CA ASP A 10 -11.58 2.80 7.64
C ASP A 10 -10.36 1.88 7.44
N ALA A 11 -9.35 2.35 6.71
CA ALA A 11 -8.16 1.55 6.43
C ALA A 11 -7.22 1.48 7.65
N GLU A 12 -7.03 2.60 8.36
CA GLU A 12 -6.19 2.64 9.56
C GLU A 12 -6.81 1.83 10.71
N GLU A 13 -8.13 1.96 10.91
CA GLU A 13 -8.86 1.15 11.89
C GLU A 13 -8.84 -0.34 11.53
N PHE A 14 -8.97 -0.67 10.23
CA PHE A 14 -8.83 -2.05 9.76
C PHE A 14 -7.44 -2.62 10.00
N TYR A 15 -6.37 -1.88 9.68
CA TYR A 15 -5.01 -2.35 9.94
C TYR A 15 -4.72 -2.48 11.43
N ARG A 16 -5.21 -1.54 12.25
CA ARG A 16 -5.13 -1.61 13.71
C ARG A 16 -5.84 -2.85 14.25
N TYR A 17 -7.06 -3.12 13.80
CA TYR A 17 -7.80 -4.34 14.14
C TYR A 17 -7.01 -5.61 13.78
N ILE A 18 -6.48 -5.70 12.56
CA ILE A 18 -5.66 -6.83 12.12
C ILE A 18 -4.40 -6.97 13.00
N THR A 19 -3.77 -5.86 13.40
CA THR A 19 -2.60 -5.90 14.29
C THR A 19 -2.89 -6.37 15.70
N GLU A 20 -4.05 -6.02 16.24
CA GLU A 20 -4.45 -6.41 17.59
C GLU A 20 -4.95 -7.86 17.67
N HIS A 21 -5.50 -8.38 16.56
CA HIS A 21 -6.18 -9.67 16.53
C HIS A 21 -5.43 -10.76 15.76
N SER A 22 -4.30 -10.44 15.11
CA SER A 22 -3.46 -11.43 14.41
C SER A 22 -2.17 -11.69 15.19
N SER A 23 -1.85 -12.98 15.41
CA SER A 23 -0.60 -13.38 16.06
C SER A 23 0.65 -13.11 15.22
N SER A 24 0.48 -12.98 13.90
CA SER A 24 1.55 -12.55 12.99
C SER A 24 0.98 -11.78 11.79
N ILE A 25 1.72 -10.79 11.30
CA ILE A 25 1.36 -9.97 10.14
C ILE A 25 2.50 -10.00 9.13
N ARG A 26 2.15 -10.04 7.85
CA ARG A 26 3.08 -9.86 6.75
C ARG A 26 2.63 -8.70 5.88
N ILE A 27 3.49 -7.71 5.70
CA ILE A 27 3.27 -6.64 4.72
C ILE A 27 3.89 -7.06 3.39
N VAL A 28 3.18 -6.82 2.30
CA VAL A 28 3.72 -6.96 0.93
C VAL A 28 4.68 -5.80 0.67
N ASP A 29 5.97 -6.11 0.50
CA ASP A 29 6.99 -5.10 0.28
C ASP A 29 6.90 -4.45 -1.12
N ASP A 30 6.49 -5.24 -2.13
CA ASP A 30 6.37 -4.81 -3.51
C ASP A 30 5.25 -3.78 -3.71
N ILE A 31 5.49 -2.82 -4.62
CA ILE A 31 4.43 -1.99 -5.19
C ILE A 31 3.62 -2.87 -6.15
N ILE A 32 2.36 -3.11 -5.83
CA ILE A 32 1.44 -3.94 -6.63
C ILE A 32 0.18 -3.15 -6.93
N ASN A 33 -0.14 -2.94 -8.20
CA ASN A 33 -1.34 -2.22 -8.58
C ASN A 33 -2.61 -2.79 -7.93
N VAL A 34 -3.37 -1.95 -7.21
CA VAL A 34 -4.61 -2.34 -6.52
C VAL A 34 -5.62 -2.98 -7.49
N LYS A 35 -5.67 -2.57 -8.75
CA LYS A 35 -6.56 -3.16 -9.76
C LYS A 35 -6.25 -4.62 -10.04
N ASP A 36 -4.98 -5.02 -10.01
CA ASP A 36 -4.60 -6.42 -10.19
C ASP A 36 -4.94 -7.25 -8.93
N GLN A 37 -4.79 -6.68 -7.74
CA GLN A 37 -5.22 -7.30 -6.47
C GLN A 37 -6.75 -7.53 -6.47
N GLU A 38 -7.53 -6.51 -6.81
CA GLU A 38 -8.99 -6.61 -6.94
C GLU A 38 -9.42 -7.63 -7.99
N GLN A 39 -8.74 -7.64 -9.14
CA GLN A 39 -9.02 -8.60 -10.19
C GLN A 39 -8.73 -10.04 -9.74
N PHE A 40 -7.65 -10.25 -8.98
CA PHE A 40 -7.32 -11.55 -8.40
C PHE A 40 -8.45 -12.01 -7.48
N LEU A 41 -8.86 -11.17 -6.51
CA LEU A 41 -9.92 -11.49 -5.56
C LEU A 41 -11.26 -11.77 -6.26
N ARG A 42 -11.61 -10.97 -7.27
CA ARG A 42 -12.81 -11.18 -8.08
C ARG A 42 -12.77 -12.51 -8.82
N LEU A 43 -11.62 -12.87 -9.39
CA LEU A 43 -11.45 -14.12 -10.12
C LEU A 43 -11.51 -15.33 -9.18
N ALA A 44 -10.86 -15.25 -8.02
CA ALA A 44 -10.91 -16.26 -6.96
C ALA A 44 -12.34 -16.61 -6.54
N ARG A 45 -13.17 -15.58 -6.30
CA ARG A 45 -14.61 -15.76 -5.97
C ARG A 45 -15.38 -16.46 -7.09
N LYS A 46 -15.06 -16.17 -8.35
CA LYS A 46 -15.77 -16.71 -9.52
C LYS A 46 -15.41 -18.17 -9.80
N ILE A 47 -14.12 -18.53 -9.74
CA ILE A 47 -13.64 -19.83 -10.24
C ILE A 47 -13.70 -20.95 -9.20
N LYS A 48 -13.87 -20.63 -7.91
CA LYS A 48 -13.90 -21.60 -6.80
C LYS A 48 -12.72 -22.58 -6.88
N PRO A 49 -11.48 -22.10 -6.66
CA PRO A 49 -10.25 -22.84 -6.93
C PRO A 49 -10.15 -24.16 -6.18
N ASN A 50 -10.81 -24.28 -5.02
CA ASN A 50 -10.92 -25.52 -4.24
C ASN A 50 -11.65 -26.67 -4.94
N LYS A 51 -12.30 -26.44 -6.09
CA LYS A 51 -12.90 -27.49 -6.92
C LYS A 51 -11.91 -28.15 -7.88
N VAL A 52 -10.75 -27.55 -8.10
CA VAL A 52 -9.70 -28.09 -8.98
C VAL A 52 -8.77 -28.94 -8.12
N SER A 53 -8.54 -30.19 -8.52
CA SER A 53 -7.62 -31.07 -7.80
C SER A 53 -6.18 -30.58 -7.93
N ASP A 54 -5.31 -30.94 -6.98
CA ASP A 54 -3.89 -30.61 -7.03
C ASP A 54 -3.20 -31.08 -8.31
N MET A 55 -3.50 -32.31 -8.74
CA MET A 55 -2.98 -32.88 -9.98
C MET A 55 -3.42 -32.07 -11.21
N GLU A 56 -4.69 -31.68 -11.27
CA GLU A 56 -5.22 -30.88 -12.37
C GLU A 56 -4.63 -29.47 -12.37
N ALA A 57 -4.50 -28.85 -11.20
CA ALA A 57 -3.88 -27.53 -11.04
C ALA A 57 -2.42 -27.51 -11.52
N LEU A 58 -1.64 -28.53 -11.15
CA LEU A 58 -0.24 -28.65 -11.58
C LEU A 58 -0.12 -28.96 -13.07
N ARG A 59 -1.03 -29.76 -13.66
CA ARG A 59 -1.06 -29.96 -15.12
C ARG A 59 -1.35 -28.65 -15.87
N MET A 60 -2.17 -27.77 -15.29
CA MET A 60 -2.42 -26.45 -15.86
C MET A 60 -1.21 -25.50 -15.73
N ALA A 61 -0.27 -25.76 -14.84
CA ALA A 61 0.89 -24.89 -14.61
C ALA A 61 1.80 -24.78 -15.84
N ASP A 62 1.93 -25.85 -16.62
CA ASP A 62 2.81 -25.88 -17.81
C ASP A 62 2.41 -24.81 -18.82
N ARG A 63 1.10 -24.56 -18.96
CA ARG A 63 0.54 -23.51 -19.83
C ARG A 63 1.10 -22.13 -19.53
N LEU A 64 1.52 -21.83 -18.30
CA LEU A 64 2.07 -20.51 -17.96
C LEU A 64 3.35 -20.19 -18.74
N PHE A 65 4.13 -21.20 -19.13
CA PHE A 65 5.41 -21.03 -19.81
C PHE A 65 5.31 -21.22 -21.33
N GLU A 66 4.11 -21.46 -21.86
CA GLU A 66 3.86 -21.59 -23.29
C GLU A 66 3.71 -20.21 -23.95
N THR A 67 4.10 -20.08 -25.21
CA THR A 67 4.12 -18.79 -25.93
C THR A 67 2.74 -18.30 -26.36
N ASP A 68 1.75 -19.20 -26.42
CA ASP A 68 0.37 -18.93 -26.86
C ASP A 68 -0.60 -18.69 -25.68
N VAL A 69 -0.12 -18.74 -24.43
CA VAL A 69 -0.97 -18.54 -23.26
C VAL A 69 -1.56 -17.14 -23.25
N THR A 70 -2.89 -17.07 -23.12
CA THR A 70 -3.57 -15.79 -23.07
C THR A 70 -3.50 -15.18 -21.67
N ILE A 71 -3.53 -13.84 -21.57
CA ILE A 71 -3.55 -13.13 -20.27
C ILE A 71 -4.70 -13.63 -19.35
N PRO A 72 -5.95 -13.78 -19.82
CA PRO A 72 -7.03 -14.30 -18.98
C PRO A 72 -6.81 -15.73 -18.49
N GLU A 73 -6.23 -16.58 -19.34
CA GLU A 73 -5.89 -17.96 -19.00
C GLU A 73 -4.79 -18.00 -17.92
N ALA A 74 -3.70 -17.26 -18.12
CA ALA A 74 -2.62 -17.16 -17.13
C ALA A 74 -3.13 -16.64 -15.78
N LYS A 75 -3.98 -15.60 -15.76
CA LYS A 75 -4.61 -15.11 -14.50
C LYS A 75 -5.44 -16.20 -13.81
N LYS A 76 -6.17 -17.01 -14.58
CA LYS A 76 -6.95 -18.14 -14.02
C LYS A 76 -6.04 -19.19 -13.40
N ILE A 77 -4.97 -19.59 -14.11
CA ILE A 77 -4.01 -20.58 -13.61
C ILE A 77 -3.34 -20.08 -12.33
N LEU A 78 -2.88 -18.82 -12.32
CA LEU A 78 -2.25 -18.20 -11.15
C LEU A 78 -3.15 -18.21 -9.91
N VAL A 79 -4.43 -17.86 -10.04
CA VAL A 79 -5.38 -17.90 -8.92
C VAL A 79 -5.57 -19.33 -8.39
N ILE A 80 -5.69 -20.32 -9.29
CA ILE A 80 -5.84 -21.74 -8.92
C ILE A 80 -4.61 -22.21 -8.14
N LEU A 81 -3.41 -21.89 -8.64
CA LEU A 81 -2.16 -22.27 -8.00
C LEU A 81 -1.97 -21.55 -6.66
N ALA A 82 -2.28 -20.26 -6.58
CA ALA A 82 -1.96 -19.42 -5.43
C ALA A 82 -2.82 -19.71 -4.21
N LEU A 83 -4.09 -20.08 -4.39
CA LEU A 83 -5.04 -20.33 -3.29
C LEU A 83 -5.01 -21.78 -2.80
N ARG A 84 -3.84 -22.40 -2.86
CA ARG A 84 -3.59 -23.77 -2.42
C ARG A 84 -2.33 -23.79 -1.57
N SER A 85 -2.38 -24.53 -0.48
CA SER A 85 -1.18 -24.86 0.28
C SER A 85 -0.48 -26.05 -0.37
N ASN A 86 0.34 -25.75 -1.38
CA ASN A 86 1.10 -26.76 -2.09
C ASN A 86 2.45 -26.18 -2.53
N ILE A 87 3.54 -26.82 -2.09
CA ILE A 87 4.92 -26.34 -2.32
C ILE A 87 5.28 -26.32 -3.81
N GLU A 88 4.81 -27.28 -4.61
CA GLU A 88 5.09 -27.31 -6.05
C GLU A 88 4.38 -26.16 -6.76
N ALA A 89 3.12 -25.88 -6.40
CA ALA A 89 2.37 -24.75 -6.92
C ALA A 89 3.04 -23.41 -6.56
N PHE A 90 3.51 -23.28 -5.32
CA PHE A 90 4.29 -22.12 -4.88
C PHE A 90 5.56 -21.94 -5.73
N ARG A 91 6.34 -23.00 -5.94
CA ARG A 91 7.57 -22.95 -6.76
C ARG A 91 7.31 -22.58 -8.21
N VAL A 92 6.20 -23.05 -8.79
CA VAL A 92 5.77 -22.66 -10.14
C VAL A 92 5.52 -21.15 -10.19
N ILE A 93 4.77 -20.61 -9.25
CA ILE A 93 4.46 -19.17 -9.20
C ILE A 93 5.73 -18.36 -8.97
N GLU A 94 6.62 -18.82 -8.07
CA GLU A 94 7.92 -18.21 -7.80
C GLU A 94 8.80 -18.14 -9.05
N LYS A 95 8.78 -19.17 -9.89
CA LYS A 95 9.48 -19.15 -11.18
C LYS A 95 8.77 -18.23 -12.18
N TYR A 96 7.45 -18.29 -12.25
CA TYR A 96 6.68 -17.54 -13.23
C TYR A 96 6.74 -16.03 -13.00
N LYS A 97 6.72 -15.56 -11.75
CA LYS A 97 6.79 -14.11 -11.44
C LYS A 97 8.04 -13.44 -12.00
N GLU A 98 9.14 -14.18 -12.20
CA GLU A 98 10.40 -13.65 -12.73
C GLU A 98 10.37 -13.48 -14.26
N VAL A 99 9.50 -14.24 -14.95
CA VAL A 99 9.40 -14.25 -16.42
C VAL A 99 8.04 -13.76 -16.94
N ALA A 100 7.14 -13.36 -16.04
CA ALA A 100 5.81 -12.90 -16.39
C ALA A 100 5.90 -11.66 -17.31
N PRO A 101 5.06 -11.56 -18.35
CA PRO A 101 5.06 -10.37 -19.19
C PRO A 101 4.61 -9.15 -18.37
N PRO A 102 4.98 -7.92 -18.76
CA PRO A 102 4.69 -6.71 -17.99
C PRO A 102 3.22 -6.54 -17.58
N LYS A 103 2.27 -6.97 -18.42
CA LYS A 103 0.81 -6.92 -18.14
C LYS A 103 0.33 -7.90 -17.06
N LEU A 104 1.17 -8.85 -16.64
CA LEU A 104 0.89 -9.87 -15.64
C LEU A 104 1.81 -9.78 -14.42
N GLN A 105 2.82 -8.90 -14.44
CA GLN A 105 3.86 -8.84 -13.42
C GLN A 105 3.28 -8.68 -12.01
N ASP A 106 2.43 -7.67 -11.81
CA ASP A 106 1.81 -7.37 -10.51
C ASP A 106 0.86 -8.49 -10.07
N PHE A 107 0.11 -9.06 -11.02
CA PHE A 107 -0.79 -10.18 -10.76
C PHE A 107 -0.02 -11.44 -10.32
N ALA A 108 1.12 -11.73 -10.96
CA ALA A 108 2.00 -12.85 -10.61
C ALA A 108 2.69 -12.63 -9.24
N ARG A 109 3.17 -11.41 -8.96
CA ARG A 109 3.70 -11.03 -7.64
C ARG A 109 2.66 -11.20 -6.54
N PHE A 110 1.44 -10.70 -6.76
CA PHE A 110 0.37 -10.85 -5.78
C PHE A 110 0.02 -12.33 -5.55
N SER A 111 -0.06 -13.12 -6.62
CA SER A 111 -0.26 -14.57 -6.55
C SER A 111 0.85 -15.26 -5.74
N PHE A 112 2.10 -14.83 -5.90
CA PHE A 112 3.25 -15.33 -5.13
C PHE A 112 3.08 -15.05 -3.63
N TYR A 113 2.73 -13.82 -3.24
CA TYR A 113 2.53 -13.48 -1.83
C TYR A 113 1.38 -14.29 -1.20
N ILE A 114 0.26 -14.45 -1.90
CA ILE A 114 -0.86 -15.27 -1.43
C ILE A 114 -0.44 -16.73 -1.25
N SER A 115 0.23 -17.32 -2.25
CA SER A 115 0.71 -18.70 -2.18
C SER A 115 1.70 -18.90 -1.04
N ARG A 116 2.64 -17.97 -0.87
CA ARG A 116 3.61 -17.98 0.22
C ARG A 116 2.92 -17.96 1.58
N THR A 117 1.97 -17.06 1.78
CA THR A 117 1.22 -16.97 3.04
C THR A 117 0.47 -18.25 3.36
N LEU A 118 -0.12 -18.93 2.37
CA LEU A 118 -0.82 -20.20 2.61
C LEU A 118 0.15 -21.35 2.92
N VAL A 119 1.26 -21.46 2.20
CA VAL A 119 2.26 -22.52 2.44
C VAL A 119 2.98 -22.33 3.78
N GLU A 120 3.34 -21.10 4.14
CA GLU A 120 3.86 -20.78 5.48
C GLU A 120 2.79 -21.02 6.56
N GLY A 121 1.54 -20.72 6.21
CA GLY A 121 0.37 -20.95 7.03
C GLY A 121 0.20 -22.39 7.46
N ASP A 122 0.22 -23.35 6.54
CA ASP A 122 0.10 -24.78 6.88
C ASP A 122 1.25 -25.33 7.75
N LEU A 123 2.40 -24.64 7.76
CA LEU A 123 3.53 -24.97 8.62
C LEU A 123 3.39 -24.39 10.04
N SER A 124 2.36 -23.57 10.29
CA SER A 124 2.11 -22.87 11.55
C SER A 124 0.65 -23.04 12.00
N ASP A 125 0.38 -23.18 13.30
CA ASP A 125 -1.03 -23.23 13.75
C ASP A 125 -1.79 -21.90 13.55
N ASN A 126 -1.08 -20.81 13.18
CA ASN A 126 -1.63 -19.48 12.96
C ASN A 126 -0.99 -18.78 11.74
N PRO A 127 -1.56 -18.90 10.53
CA PRO A 127 -1.06 -18.18 9.35
C PRO A 127 -1.03 -16.66 9.55
N PRO A 128 0.00 -15.95 9.04
CA PRO A 128 0.05 -14.50 9.14
C PRO A 128 -1.05 -13.84 8.32
N SER A 129 -1.66 -12.80 8.88
CA SER A 129 -2.52 -11.90 8.12
C SER A 129 -1.68 -11.12 7.12
N LEU A 130 -2.03 -11.20 5.83
CA LEU A 130 -1.34 -10.48 4.76
C LEU A 130 -1.95 -9.09 4.58
N ILE A 131 -1.14 -8.05 4.78
CA ILE A 131 -1.47 -6.66 4.44
C ILE A 131 -0.81 -6.33 3.10
N SER A 132 -1.63 -5.94 2.14
CA SER A 132 -1.20 -5.50 0.82
C SER A 132 -1.79 -4.13 0.53
N THR A 133 -0.92 -3.17 0.23
CA THR A 133 -1.30 -1.82 -0.24
C THR A 133 -0.75 -1.64 -1.65
N GLY A 134 -1.17 -0.60 -2.36
CA GLY A 134 -0.64 -0.39 -3.70
C GLY A 134 0.78 0.17 -3.73
N LEU A 135 1.20 0.91 -2.68
CA LEU A 135 2.58 1.35 -2.49
C LEU A 135 3.47 0.33 -1.76
N GLY A 136 2.90 -0.75 -1.25
CA GLY A 136 3.60 -1.79 -0.50
C GLY A 136 4.14 -1.30 0.85
N GLY A 137 5.17 -1.99 1.33
CA GLY A 137 5.82 -1.69 2.60
C GLY A 137 7.30 -2.04 2.60
N LYS A 138 7.87 -2.11 3.79
CA LYS A 138 9.21 -2.63 4.06
C LYS A 138 9.39 -2.84 5.56
N ASN A 139 10.05 -3.92 5.98
CA ASN A 139 10.43 -4.15 7.38
C ASN A 139 9.25 -3.98 8.37
N ASN A 140 8.08 -4.53 8.03
CA ASN A 140 6.84 -4.41 8.82
C ASN A 140 6.32 -2.96 9.01
N LYS A 141 6.68 -2.06 8.09
CA LYS A 141 6.12 -0.71 7.98
C LYS A 141 5.39 -0.53 6.65
N LEU A 142 4.29 0.22 6.66
CA LEU A 142 3.52 0.55 5.46
C LEU A 142 4.11 1.77 4.76
N ARG A 143 4.18 1.73 3.43
CA ARG A 143 4.59 2.88 2.64
C ARG A 143 3.43 3.84 2.42
N MET A 144 3.64 5.10 2.75
CA MET A 144 2.69 6.19 2.58
C MET A 144 3.28 7.29 1.72
N PHE A 145 2.43 7.92 0.91
CA PHE A 145 2.69 9.23 0.32
C PHE A 145 1.90 10.28 1.09
N ILE A 146 2.52 11.41 1.40
CA ILE A 146 1.89 12.54 2.09
C ILE A 146 2.24 13.83 1.35
N ALA A 147 1.30 14.77 1.26
CA ALA A 147 1.55 16.14 0.84
C ALA A 147 1.02 17.13 1.89
N ILE A 148 1.87 18.08 2.29
CA ILE A 148 1.52 19.21 3.15
C ILE A 148 1.62 20.51 2.35
N PHE A 149 0.76 21.47 2.66
CA PHE A 149 0.55 22.65 1.82
C PHE A 149 0.84 23.92 2.59
N PRO A 150 1.40 24.96 1.95
CA PRO A 150 1.48 26.28 2.56
C PRO A 150 0.07 26.83 2.86
N SER A 151 -0.05 27.61 3.93
CA SER A 151 -1.27 28.35 4.27
C SER A 151 -1.49 29.59 3.36
N PHE A 152 -0.51 29.88 2.51
CA PHE A 152 -0.48 30.99 1.56
C PHE A 152 -0.28 30.48 0.12
N GLU A 153 -0.46 31.35 -0.86
CA GLU A 153 -0.13 31.03 -2.25
C GLU A 153 1.37 31.07 -2.51
N GLY A 154 1.91 30.00 -3.10
CA GLY A 154 3.33 29.89 -3.46
C GLY A 154 4.03 28.79 -2.67
N THR A 155 5.34 28.93 -2.51
CA THR A 155 6.23 27.89 -1.97
C THR A 155 6.79 28.26 -0.60
N PHE A 156 7.13 27.24 0.18
CA PHE A 156 7.83 27.44 1.44
C PHE A 156 9.18 28.12 1.18
N SER A 157 9.46 29.19 1.92
CA SER A 157 10.78 29.83 1.96
C SER A 157 11.84 28.85 2.50
N GLU A 158 13.11 29.15 2.28
CA GLU A 158 14.22 28.34 2.80
C GLU A 158 14.18 28.18 4.33
N ASN A 159 13.80 29.25 5.04
CA ASN A 159 13.62 29.21 6.49
C ASN A 159 12.48 28.27 6.91
N GLN A 160 11.33 28.34 6.23
CA GLN A 160 10.19 27.44 6.49
C GLN A 160 10.54 25.99 6.14
N ALA A 161 11.25 25.76 5.04
CA ALA A 161 11.73 24.45 4.66
C ALA A 161 12.69 23.85 5.70
N ARG A 162 13.56 24.67 6.30
CA ARG A 162 14.44 24.26 7.39
C ARG A 162 13.65 23.84 8.64
N ILE A 163 12.62 24.61 9.00
CA ILE A 163 11.72 24.27 10.13
C ILE A 163 11.00 22.95 9.86
N ILE A 164 10.39 22.81 8.68
CA ILE A 164 9.72 21.57 8.25
C ILE A 164 10.65 20.35 8.38
N ARG A 165 11.91 20.45 7.90
CA ARG A 165 12.87 19.35 8.02
C ARG A 165 13.17 19.00 9.47
N MET A 166 13.43 20.01 10.29
CA MET A 166 13.80 19.84 11.71
C MET A 166 12.66 19.18 12.50
N GLU A 167 11.44 19.71 12.39
CA GLU A 167 10.27 19.15 13.06
C GLU A 167 9.95 17.75 12.53
N TRP A 168 10.09 17.53 11.21
CA TRP A 168 9.85 16.21 10.61
C TRP A 168 10.85 15.15 11.07
N GLU A 169 12.12 15.52 11.22
CA GLU A 169 13.15 14.64 11.77
C GLU A 169 12.86 14.24 13.21
N GLU A 170 12.32 15.17 14.01
CA GLU A 170 11.92 14.90 15.39
C GLU A 170 10.68 13.98 15.44
N THR A 171 9.65 14.27 14.64
CA THR A 171 8.48 13.40 14.47
C THR A 171 8.90 11.98 14.06
N CYS A 172 9.83 11.85 13.11
CA CYS A 172 10.31 10.53 12.67
C CYS A 172 10.95 9.72 13.80
N LYS A 173 11.74 10.36 14.67
CA LYS A 173 12.37 9.69 15.82
C LYS A 173 11.32 9.24 16.83
N ASN A 174 10.38 10.12 17.17
CA ASN A 174 9.36 9.87 18.18
C ASN A 174 8.43 8.72 17.80
N TYR A 175 8.09 8.62 16.51
CA TYR A 175 7.13 7.64 16.00
C TYR A 175 7.77 6.49 15.20
N GLN A 176 9.10 6.39 15.19
CA GLN A 176 9.85 5.38 14.45
C GLN A 176 9.51 5.33 12.94
N ILE A 177 9.19 6.47 12.35
CA ILE A 177 8.90 6.61 10.91
C ILE A 177 10.23 6.71 10.15
N GLU A 178 10.33 6.02 9.01
CA GLU A 178 11.48 6.18 8.10
C GLU A 178 11.09 7.05 6.91
N THR A 179 11.93 8.04 6.59
CA THR A 179 11.74 8.86 5.40
C THR A 179 12.44 8.23 4.21
N GLU A 180 11.69 7.88 3.16
CA GLU A 180 12.25 7.44 1.88
C GLU A 180 12.50 8.62 0.93
N LYS A 181 11.70 9.69 1.03
CA LYS A 181 11.81 10.88 0.16
C LYS A 181 11.13 12.08 0.81
N LEU A 182 11.77 13.25 0.74
CA LEU A 182 11.19 14.53 1.14
C LEU A 182 11.53 15.59 0.09
N HIS A 183 10.51 16.11 -0.60
CA HIS A 183 10.65 17.05 -1.70
C HIS A 183 9.83 18.31 -1.45
N PHE A 184 10.50 19.47 -1.53
CA PHE A 184 9.85 20.77 -1.57
C PHE A 184 9.49 21.10 -3.01
N LEU A 185 8.21 21.31 -3.29
CA LEU A 185 7.68 21.71 -4.59
C LEU A 185 7.04 23.08 -4.47
N PHE A 186 6.62 23.65 -5.60
CA PHE A 186 6.09 25.01 -5.62
C PHE A 186 4.82 25.14 -4.76
N GLU A 187 3.89 24.18 -4.79
CA GLU A 187 2.58 24.31 -4.13
C GLU A 187 2.43 23.42 -2.89
N TYR A 188 3.36 22.50 -2.65
CA TYR A 188 3.33 21.58 -1.50
C TYR A 188 4.71 21.00 -1.23
N THR A 189 4.86 20.40 -0.05
CA THR A 189 5.98 19.50 0.24
C THR A 189 5.44 18.07 0.23
N SER A 190 6.09 17.17 -0.49
CA SER A 190 5.74 15.76 -0.50
C SER A 190 6.71 14.91 0.31
N LEU A 191 6.17 13.93 1.01
CA LEU A 191 6.87 12.94 1.80
C LEU A 191 6.50 11.55 1.26
N ARG A 192 7.50 10.68 1.13
CA ARG A 192 7.30 9.24 1.00
C ARG A 192 7.98 8.57 2.17
N ILE A 193 7.20 7.82 2.94
CA ILE A 193 7.59 7.39 4.27
C ILE A 193 7.20 5.93 4.51
N LEU A 194 7.85 5.28 5.47
CA LEU A 194 7.48 3.99 6.01
C LEU A 194 7.01 4.16 7.45
N VAL A 195 5.77 3.73 7.71
CA VAL A 195 5.03 3.98 8.95
C VAL A 195 4.78 2.66 9.69
N PRO A 196 5.12 2.55 10.99
CA PRO A 196 4.70 1.43 11.82
C PRO A 196 3.16 1.27 11.87
N LEU A 197 2.67 0.04 11.93
CA LEU A 197 1.22 -0.22 11.94
C LEU A 197 0.51 0.20 13.24
N ASN A 198 1.26 0.45 14.31
CA ASN A 198 0.74 0.71 15.66
C ASN A 198 0.60 2.20 15.98
N ILE A 199 0.71 3.09 15.00
CA ILE A 199 0.54 4.54 15.20
C ILE A 199 -0.67 5.06 14.43
N ASP A 200 -1.25 6.15 14.92
CA ASP A 200 -2.26 6.92 14.20
C ASP A 200 -1.57 7.98 13.34
N LEU A 201 -1.42 7.72 12.04
CA LEU A 201 -0.66 8.61 11.17
C LEU A 201 -1.35 9.97 11.05
N THR A 202 -2.68 9.99 11.06
CA THR A 202 -3.44 11.24 10.97
C THR A 202 -3.11 12.17 12.12
N ASP A 203 -3.11 11.65 13.34
CA ASP A 203 -2.77 12.45 14.53
C ASP A 203 -1.30 12.87 14.54
N VAL A 204 -0.39 11.98 14.12
CA VAL A 204 1.04 12.30 14.00
C VAL A 204 1.30 13.44 13.02
N ILE A 205 0.63 13.45 11.87
CA ILE A 205 0.80 14.52 10.88
C ILE A 205 0.19 15.83 11.37
N LYS A 206 -0.97 15.78 12.05
CA LYS A 206 -1.56 16.98 12.68
C LYS A 206 -0.63 17.56 13.75
N GLU A 207 -0.05 16.73 14.60
CA GLU A 207 0.94 17.16 15.60
C GLU A 207 2.14 17.83 14.92
N PHE A 208 2.72 17.18 13.91
CA PHE A 208 3.82 17.75 13.13
C PHE A 208 3.49 19.11 12.50
N ILE A 209 2.30 19.25 11.90
CA ILE A 209 1.85 20.53 11.33
C ILE A 209 1.71 21.59 12.42
N ASN A 210 1.15 21.23 13.59
CA ASN A 210 0.99 22.14 14.72
C ASN A 210 2.34 22.62 15.25
N GLU A 211 3.34 21.75 15.38
CA GLU A 211 4.70 22.13 15.79
C GLU A 211 5.34 23.11 14.81
N CYS A 212 5.21 22.87 13.50
CA CYS A 212 5.68 23.82 12.49
C CYS A 212 4.96 25.17 12.59
N ASN A 213 3.65 25.16 12.85
CA ASN A 213 2.84 26.36 12.88
C ASN A 213 3.11 27.25 14.11
N LYS A 214 3.77 26.76 15.16
CA LYS A 214 4.30 27.59 16.25
C LYS A 214 5.26 28.68 15.78
N TYR A 215 5.84 28.52 14.59
CA TYR A 215 6.77 29.48 13.98
C TYR A 215 6.11 30.43 12.96
N GLY A 216 4.77 30.58 13.01
CA GLY A 216 4.06 31.61 12.25
C GLY A 216 2.93 31.12 11.33
N ASN A 217 2.27 30.00 11.67
CA ASN A 217 1.07 29.48 10.98
C ASN A 217 1.20 29.38 9.45
N PHE A 218 2.33 28.85 8.98
CA PHE A 218 2.70 28.87 7.56
C PHE A 218 2.31 27.60 6.79
N ILE A 219 1.87 26.55 7.47
CA ILE A 219 1.35 25.30 6.89
C ILE A 219 -0.16 25.28 7.06
N PHE A 220 -0.89 24.92 6.01
CA PHE A 220 -2.32 24.64 6.06
C PHE A 220 -2.59 23.42 6.94
N GLU A 221 -3.62 23.48 7.79
CA GLU A 221 -3.92 22.42 8.78
C GLU A 221 -4.27 21.07 8.15
N GLY A 222 -4.80 21.08 6.92
CA GLY A 222 -5.09 19.86 6.16
C GLY A 222 -3.88 19.32 5.40
N PHE A 223 -3.87 18.01 5.20
CA PHE A 223 -2.87 17.31 4.40
C PHE A 223 -3.54 16.29 3.47
N PHE A 224 -2.80 15.82 2.47
CA PHE A 224 -3.19 14.70 1.63
C PHE A 224 -2.33 13.49 2.00
N ALA A 225 -2.90 12.30 2.11
CA ALA A 225 -2.17 11.06 2.29
C ALA A 225 -2.70 9.96 1.37
N THR A 226 -1.90 8.93 1.05
CA THR A 226 -2.38 7.70 0.39
C THR A 226 -1.37 6.57 0.49
N ASN A 227 -1.86 5.33 0.52
CA ASN A 227 -1.07 4.09 0.38
C ASN A 227 -1.38 3.32 -0.91
N VAL A 228 -2.16 3.90 -1.82
CA VAL A 228 -2.70 3.23 -3.01
C VAL A 228 -1.76 3.38 -4.20
N THR A 229 -1.53 4.60 -4.66
CA THR A 229 -0.65 4.88 -5.79
C THR A 229 0.02 6.22 -5.59
N LEU A 230 1.18 6.44 -6.22
CA LEU A 230 1.79 7.77 -6.23
C LEU A 230 0.87 8.70 -7.04
N PRO A 231 0.27 9.71 -6.40
CA PRO A 231 -0.65 10.60 -7.10
C PRO A 231 0.13 11.53 -8.03
N THR A 232 -0.54 11.94 -9.09
CA THR A 232 -0.07 13.02 -9.97
C THR A 232 -0.23 14.37 -9.28
N HIS A 233 0.55 15.37 -9.74
CA HIS A 233 0.45 16.75 -9.27
C HIS A 233 -1.00 17.28 -9.28
N ARG A 234 -1.73 17.00 -10.36
CA ARG A 234 -3.12 17.41 -10.53
C ARG A 234 -4.05 16.77 -9.51
N GLU A 235 -3.89 15.47 -9.23
CA GLU A 235 -4.71 14.76 -8.25
C GLU A 235 -4.51 15.32 -6.84
N ILE A 236 -3.26 15.64 -6.47
CA ILE A 236 -2.93 16.26 -5.19
C ILE A 236 -3.63 17.63 -5.04
N LEU A 237 -3.50 18.50 -6.05
CA LEU A 237 -4.12 19.82 -6.03
C LEU A 237 -5.65 19.76 -6.01
N THR A 238 -6.26 18.88 -6.80
CA THR A 238 -7.71 18.70 -6.81
C THR A 238 -8.23 18.18 -5.46
N ALA A 239 -7.48 17.30 -4.80
CA ALA A 239 -7.85 16.78 -3.49
C ALA A 239 -7.82 17.89 -2.43
N ILE A 240 -6.77 18.71 -2.40
CA ILE A 240 -6.64 19.75 -1.37
C ILE A 240 -7.59 20.93 -1.58
N GLU A 241 -7.92 21.31 -2.82
CA GLU A 241 -8.93 22.35 -3.09
C GLU A 241 -10.29 21.99 -2.48
N ARG A 242 -10.68 20.71 -2.53
CA ARG A 242 -11.93 20.24 -1.90
C ARG A 242 -11.89 20.41 -0.39
N VAL A 243 -10.76 20.11 0.24
CA VAL A 243 -10.59 20.27 1.70
C VAL A 243 -10.63 21.75 2.08
N LYS A 244 -9.92 22.62 1.35
CA LYS A 244 -9.90 24.07 1.59
C LYS A 244 -11.29 24.70 1.47
N ASN A 245 -12.07 24.30 0.46
CA ASN A 245 -13.42 24.83 0.22
C ASN A 245 -14.47 24.35 1.25
N GLN A 246 -14.19 23.29 2.01
CA GLN A 246 -15.07 22.82 3.08
C GLN A 246 -14.81 23.52 4.42
N HIS A 247 -13.67 24.21 4.55
CA HIS A 247 -13.24 24.93 5.76
C HIS A 247 -13.29 26.47 5.59
N SER A 248 -13.83 26.95 4.46
CA SER A 248 -14.11 28.35 4.16
C SER A 248 -15.59 28.66 4.37
#